data_AF-A0A8C6WBP0-F1
#
_entry.id   AF-A0A8C6WBP0-F1
#
_cell.length_a   1.000
_cell.length_b   1.000
_cell.length_c   1.000
_cell.angle_alpha   90.00
_cell.angle_beta   90.00
_cell.angle_gamma   90.00
#
_symmetry.space_group_name_H-M   'P 1'
#
loop_
_entity.id
_entity.type
_entity.pdbx_description
1 polymer ?
#
loop_
_entity_poly.entity_id
_entity_poly.type
_entity_poly.pdbx_seq_one_letter_code
_entity_poly.pdbx_strand_id
1 'polypeptide(L)'
;GRELGEDSTFGNALIEVGESLKLMAEVKDCLDINVKQTFIDPLQLLQDKDLKEIGHHLRKLEGRRLDYDYKKKRVGKIPDEEIRQAVEKFEESKELAERSMFNFLENDVLTLLWTSPAAVVSMTLSQKTKEN
;
A
#
# COMPACT_ATOMS: atom_id res chain seq x y z
N GLY A 1 23.99 30.79 20.99
CA GLY A 1 24.52 30.18 22.22
C GLY A 1 25.93 30.68 22.46
N ARG A 2 26.93 30.04 21.84
CA ARG A 2 28.37 30.34 22.06
C ARG A 2 28.79 31.79 21.81
N GLU A 3 28.17 32.47 20.83
CA GLU A 3 28.45 33.87 20.52
C GLU A 3 28.02 34.86 21.63
N LEU A 4 27.19 34.43 22.59
CA LEU A 4 26.73 35.26 23.71
C LEU A 4 27.69 35.26 24.91
N GLY A 5 28.82 34.57 24.82
CA GLY A 5 29.80 34.40 25.90
C GLY A 5 29.46 33.22 26.82
N GLU A 6 30.48 32.56 27.35
CA GLU A 6 30.35 31.33 28.18
C GLU A 6 29.67 31.58 29.53
N ASP A 7 29.75 32.82 30.05
CA ASP A 7 29.11 33.21 31.31
C ASP A 7 27.62 33.57 31.17
N SER A 8 27.11 33.65 29.94
CA SER A 8 25.72 34.00 29.69
C SER A 8 24.80 32.81 29.99
N THR A 9 23.98 32.92 31.04
CA THR A 9 22.96 31.92 31.38
C THR A 9 22.01 31.65 30.22
N PHE A 10 21.64 32.69 29.48
CA PHE A 10 20.82 32.55 28.27
C PHE A 10 21.59 31.88 27.12
N GLY A 11 22.89 32.20 26.97
CA GLY A 11 23.78 31.54 26.01
C GLY A 11 23.87 30.04 26.23
N ASN A 12 24.02 29.61 27.49
CA ASN A 12 24.08 28.20 27.89
C ASN A 12 22.73 27.49 27.69
N ALA A 13 21.61 28.11 28.09
CA ALA A 13 20.27 27.56 27.82
C ALA A 13 20.00 27.36 26.32
N LEU A 14 20.44 28.30 25.47
CA LEU A 14 20.31 28.16 24.01
C LEU A 14 21.16 27.02 23.43
N ILE A 15 22.30 26.70 24.04
CA ILE A 15 23.14 25.57 23.61
C ILE A 15 22.43 24.25 23.94
N GLU A 16 21.92 24.10 25.17
CA GLU A 16 21.21 22.90 25.62
C GLU A 16 19.92 22.64 24.81
N VAL A 17 19.14 23.70 24.55
CA VAL A 17 17.97 23.60 23.66
C VAL A 17 18.39 23.24 22.24
N GLY A 18 19.49 23.81 21.74
CA GLY A 18 20.03 23.48 20.42
C GLY A 18 20.45 22.02 20.28
N GLU A 19 21.03 21.43 21.33
CA GLU A 19 21.39 20.01 21.37
C GLU A 19 20.15 19.12 21.43
N SER A 20 19.16 19.50 22.24
CA SER A 20 17.87 18.81 22.30
C SER A 20 17.13 18.81 20.96
N LEU A 21 17.17 19.94 20.24
CA LEU A 21 16.56 20.06 18.90
C LEU A 21 17.28 19.22 17.85
N LYS A 22 18.60 19.02 17.96
CA LYS A 22 19.33 18.10 17.07
C LYS A 22 18.87 16.65 17.27
N LEU A 23 18.76 16.21 18.53
CA LEU A 23 18.25 14.87 18.84
C LEU A 23 16.80 14.68 18.34
N MET A 24 15.96 15.72 18.46
CA MET A 24 14.61 15.68 17.92
C MET A 24 14.58 15.57 16.39
N ALA A 25 15.49 16.26 15.69
CA ALA A 25 15.62 16.16 14.24
C ALA A 25 15.98 14.73 13.81
N GLU A 26 16.92 14.08 14.51
CA GLU A 26 17.28 12.68 14.26
C GLU A 26 16.11 11.72 14.47
N VAL A 27 15.33 11.90 15.55
CA VAL A 27 14.13 11.10 15.82
C VAL A 27 13.09 11.28 14.71
N LYS A 28 12.90 12.52 14.24
CA LYS A 28 11.99 12.83 13.14
C LYS A 28 12.46 12.17 11.84
N ASP A 29 13.75 12.16 11.54
CA ASP A 29 14.26 11.53 10.32
C ASP A 29 14.13 10.00 10.38
N CYS A 30 14.35 9.38 11.55
CA CYS A 30 14.04 7.96 11.77
C CYS A 30 12.55 7.66 11.56
N LEU A 31 11.66 8.52 12.08
CA LEU A 31 10.22 8.37 11.88
C LEU A 31 9.84 8.44 10.40
N ASP A 32 10.37 9.42 9.67
CA ASP A 32 10.09 9.59 8.24
C ASP A 32 10.52 8.36 7.43
N ILE A 33 11.73 7.84 7.71
CA ILE A 33 12.24 6.62 7.05
C ILE A 33 11.34 5.44 7.39
N ASN A 34 10.99 5.26 8.67
CA ASN A 34 10.16 4.15 9.11
C ASN A 34 8.77 4.20 8.48
N VAL A 35 8.09 5.36 8.50
CA VAL A 35 6.78 5.52 7.86
C VAL A 35 6.86 5.25 6.37
N LYS A 36 7.91 5.74 5.70
CA LYS A 36 8.11 5.47 4.28
C LYS A 36 8.20 3.97 4.01
N GLN A 37 9.09 3.26 4.70
CA GLN A 37 9.36 1.85 4.42
C GLN A 37 8.27 0.90 4.89
N THR A 38 7.59 1.21 6.00
CA THR A 38 6.63 0.30 6.63
C THR A 38 5.19 0.57 6.20
N PHE A 39 4.90 1.77 5.70
CA PHE A 39 3.53 2.17 5.35
C PHE A 39 3.43 2.63 3.89
N ILE A 40 4.22 3.63 3.48
CA ILE A 40 4.07 4.24 2.14
C ILE A 40 4.51 3.28 1.03
N ASP A 41 5.70 2.71 1.11
CA ASP A 41 6.25 1.83 0.08
C ASP A 41 5.39 0.54 -0.09
N PRO A 42 4.92 -0.13 0.98
CA PRO A 42 3.99 -1.26 0.85
C PRO A 42 2.65 -0.89 0.21
N LEU A 43 2.06 0.27 0.55
CA LEU A 43 0.82 0.74 -0.08
C LEU A 43 1.01 1.05 -1.55
N GLN A 44 2.15 1.63 -1.91
CA GLN A 44 2.48 1.90 -3.30
C GLN A 44 2.68 0.61 -4.10
N LEU A 45 3.32 -0.40 -3.50
CA LEU A 45 3.45 -1.73 -4.09
C LEU A 45 2.09 -2.38 -4.35
N LEU A 46 1.19 -2.31 -3.38
CA LEU A 46 -0.18 -2.82 -3.46
C LEU A 46 -0.95 -2.19 -4.63
N GLN A 47 -0.80 -0.87 -4.79
CA GLN A 47 -1.42 -0.11 -5.87
C GLN A 47 -0.85 -0.49 -7.25
N ASP A 48 0.48 -0.51 -7.36
CA ASP A 48 1.18 -0.67 -8.64
C ASP A 48 1.19 -2.12 -9.14
N LYS A 49 1.00 -3.10 -8.25
CA LYS A 49 0.94 -4.53 -8.59
C LYS A 49 -0.46 -5.09 -8.44
N ASP A 50 -0.91 -5.36 -7.23
CA ASP A 50 -2.10 -6.18 -6.98
C ASP A 50 -3.37 -5.52 -7.52
N LEU A 51 -3.60 -4.23 -7.20
CA LEU A 51 -4.77 -3.51 -7.69
C LEU A 51 -4.73 -3.32 -9.21
N LYS A 52 -3.54 -3.12 -9.78
CA LYS A 52 -3.36 -2.98 -11.22
C LYS A 52 -3.65 -4.28 -11.96
N GLU A 53 -3.21 -5.41 -11.42
CA GLU A 53 -3.46 -6.75 -11.94
C GLU A 53 -4.94 -7.12 -11.87
N ILE A 54 -5.59 -6.91 -10.73
CA ILE A 54 -7.04 -7.07 -10.58
C ILE A 54 -7.78 -6.20 -11.59
N GLY A 55 -7.37 -4.94 -11.74
CA GLY A 55 -7.93 -4.03 -12.73
C GLY A 55 -7.75 -4.51 -14.17
N HIS A 56 -6.69 -5.25 -14.49
CA HIS A 56 -6.49 -5.87 -15.79
C HIS A 56 -7.43 -7.06 -16.00
N HIS A 57 -7.56 -7.95 -15.01
CA HIS A 57 -8.48 -9.09 -15.08
C HIS A 57 -9.93 -8.64 -15.24
N LEU A 58 -10.37 -7.62 -14.49
CA LEU A 58 -11.73 -7.09 -14.60
C LEU A 58 -12.03 -6.48 -15.98
N ARG A 59 -11.07 -5.74 -16.57
CA ARG A 59 -11.22 -5.22 -17.94
C ARG A 59 -11.32 -6.34 -18.97
N LYS A 60 -10.52 -7.40 -18.81
CA LYS A 60 -10.56 -8.58 -19.69
C LYS A 60 -11.89 -9.32 -19.55
N LEU A 61 -12.36 -9.52 -18.32
CA LEU A 61 -13.65 -10.14 -18.03
C LEU A 61 -14.80 -9.37 -18.67
N GLU A 62 -14.83 -8.04 -18.53
CA GLU A 62 -15.86 -7.20 -19.14
C GLU A 62 -15.86 -7.33 -20.67
N GLY A 63 -14.68 -7.36 -21.31
CA GLY A 63 -14.58 -7.62 -22.75
C GLY A 63 -15.15 -8.99 -23.16
N ARG A 64 -14.89 -10.04 -22.37
CA ARG A 64 -15.45 -11.39 -22.63
C ARG A 64 -16.95 -11.44 -22.41
N ARG A 65 -17.46 -10.75 -21.38
CA ARG A 65 -18.90 -10.63 -21.10
C ARG A 65 -19.63 -10.02 -22.29
N LEU A 66 -19.09 -8.94 -22.84
CA LEU A 66 -19.66 -8.26 -24.01
C LEU A 66 -19.62 -9.13 -25.28
N ASP A 67 -18.53 -9.86 -25.53
CA ASP A 67 -18.43 -10.81 -26.66
C ASP A 67 -19.48 -11.93 -26.54
N TYR A 68 -19.62 -12.52 -25.35
CA TYR A 68 -20.62 -13.54 -25.09
C TYR A 68 -22.04 -12.99 -25.27
N ASP A 69 -22.36 -11.83 -24.69
CA ASP A 69 -23.68 -11.20 -24.82
C ASP A 69 -24.04 -10.92 -26.29
N TYR A 70 -23.07 -10.46 -27.08
CA TYR A 70 -23.24 -10.21 -28.50
C TYR A 70 -23.56 -11.52 -29.26
N LYS A 71 -22.79 -12.58 -29.01
CA LYS A 71 -22.97 -13.88 -29.67
C LYS A 71 -24.27 -14.56 -29.26
N LYS A 72 -24.62 -14.51 -27.98
CA LYS A 72 -25.87 -15.05 -27.42
C LYS A 72 -27.11 -14.42 -28.03
N LYS A 73 -27.08 -13.12 -28.34
CA LYS A 73 -28.20 -12.43 -29.02
C LYS A 73 -28.38 -12.85 -30.48
N ARG A 74 -27.42 -13.59 -31.07
CA ARG A 74 -27.42 -14.01 -32.47
C ARG A 74 -27.39 -15.53 -32.63
N VAL A 75 -27.87 -16.27 -31.63
CA VAL A 75 -28.09 -17.73 -31.70
C VAL A 75 -28.88 -18.07 -32.97
N GLY A 76 -28.42 -19.10 -33.71
CA GLY A 76 -28.96 -19.49 -35.01
C GLY A 76 -28.36 -18.76 -36.22
N LYS A 77 -27.62 -17.65 -36.01
CA LYS A 77 -26.82 -16.97 -37.06
C LYS A 77 -25.32 -17.17 -36.88
N ILE A 78 -24.90 -17.61 -35.70
CA ILE A 78 -23.50 -17.88 -35.33
C ILE A 78 -23.42 -19.37 -34.97
N PRO A 79 -22.34 -20.08 -35.35
CA PRO A 79 -22.16 -21.48 -34.98
C PRO A 79 -22.21 -21.68 -33.46
N ASP A 80 -22.94 -22.70 -33.01
CA ASP A 80 -23.09 -22.99 -31.57
C ASP A 80 -21.74 -23.20 -30.87
N GLU A 81 -20.75 -23.75 -31.60
CA GLU A 81 -19.38 -23.92 -31.11
C GLU A 81 -18.70 -22.59 -30.77
N GLU A 82 -18.93 -21.53 -31.55
CA GLU A 82 -18.38 -20.20 -31.23
C GLU A 82 -19.04 -19.57 -30.01
N ILE A 83 -20.34 -19.85 -29.80
CA ILE A 83 -21.08 -19.40 -28.62
C ILE A 83 -20.56 -20.14 -27.37
N ARG A 84 -20.38 -21.45 -27.49
CA ARG A 84 -19.82 -22.32 -26.44
C ARG A 84 -18.43 -21.84 -26.02
N GLN A 85 -17.54 -21.58 -26.98
CA GLN A 85 -16.21 -21.04 -26.71
C GLN A 85 -16.23 -19.65 -26.06
N ALA A 86 -17.21 -18.80 -26.39
CA ALA A 86 -17.34 -17.49 -25.77
C ALA A 86 -17.77 -17.61 -24.30
N VAL A 87 -18.63 -18.57 -23.97
CA VAL A 87 -19.00 -18.91 -22.59
C VAL A 87 -17.79 -19.39 -21.81
N GLU A 88 -17.06 -20.38 -22.33
CA GLU A 88 -15.87 -20.93 -21.66
C GLU A 88 -14.84 -19.82 -21.34
N LYS A 89 -14.51 -18.98 -22.33
CA LYS A 89 -13.56 -17.87 -22.14
C LYS A 89 -14.05 -16.81 -21.14
N PHE A 90 -15.37 -16.62 -21.05
CA PHE A 90 -15.97 -15.72 -20.07
C PHE A 90 -15.87 -16.32 -18.66
N GLU A 91 -16.22 -17.58 -18.49
CA GLU A 91 -16.13 -18.29 -17.21
C GLU A 91 -14.69 -18.39 -16.71
N GLU A 92 -13.72 -18.74 -17.56
CA GLU A 92 -12.29 -18.73 -17.23
C GLU A 92 -11.81 -17.35 -16.77
N SER A 93 -12.23 -16.29 -17.48
CA SER A 93 -11.83 -14.91 -17.12
C SER A 93 -12.50 -14.45 -15.83
N LYS A 94 -13.70 -14.97 -15.53
CA LYS A 94 -14.44 -14.68 -14.31
C LYS A 94 -13.75 -15.33 -13.11
N GLU A 95 -13.46 -16.62 -13.20
CA GLU A 95 -12.77 -17.37 -12.14
C GLU A 95 -11.40 -16.74 -11.84
N LEU A 96 -10.66 -16.34 -12.87
CA LEU A 96 -9.37 -15.67 -12.71
C LEU A 96 -9.51 -14.33 -11.96
N ALA A 97 -10.48 -13.49 -12.34
CA ALA A 97 -10.71 -12.22 -11.65
C ALA A 97 -11.15 -12.42 -10.20
N GLU A 98 -12.06 -13.37 -9.95
CA GLU A 98 -12.55 -13.70 -8.61
C GLU A 98 -11.43 -14.20 -7.71
N ARG A 99 -10.59 -15.10 -8.22
CA ARG A 99 -9.45 -15.64 -7.46
C ARG A 99 -8.43 -14.57 -7.12
N SER A 100 -8.09 -13.68 -8.06
CA SER A 100 -7.17 -12.57 -7.80
C SER A 100 -7.74 -11.60 -6.75
N MET A 101 -9.03 -11.29 -6.81
CA MET A 101 -9.70 -10.45 -5.81
C MET A 101 -9.77 -11.13 -4.44
N PHE A 102 -10.04 -12.43 -4.39
CA PHE A 102 -10.08 -13.19 -3.15
C PHE A 102 -8.72 -13.21 -2.46
N ASN A 103 -7.66 -13.54 -3.20
CA ASN A 103 -6.30 -13.54 -2.68
C ASN A 103 -5.90 -12.17 -2.12
N PHE A 104 -6.29 -11.09 -2.79
CA PHE A 104 -6.03 -9.73 -2.31
C PHE A 104 -6.72 -9.46 -0.97
N LEU A 105 -8.01 -9.77 -0.86
CA LEU A 105 -8.80 -9.52 0.36
C LEU A 105 -8.35 -10.40 1.54
N GLU A 106 -7.88 -11.62 1.28
CA GLU A 106 -7.38 -12.52 2.32
C GLU A 106 -6.04 -12.06 2.91
N ASN A 107 -5.16 -11.49 2.09
CA ASN A 107 -3.84 -11.04 2.51
C ASN A 107 -3.82 -9.65 3.19
N ASP A 108 -4.79 -8.78 2.91
CA ASP A 108 -4.80 -7.39 3.39
C ASP A 108 -5.10 -7.25 4.90
N VAL A 109 -5.90 -8.15 5.47
CA VAL A 109 -6.31 -8.08 6.89
C VAL A 109 -5.12 -8.24 7.85
N LEU A 110 -4.14 -9.07 7.48
CA LEU A 110 -2.93 -9.23 8.28
C LEU A 110 -2.01 -8.02 8.06
N THR A 111 -1.70 -7.67 6.81
CA THR A 111 -0.72 -6.61 6.49
C THR A 111 -1.06 -5.28 7.17
N LEU A 112 -2.32 -4.84 7.11
CA LEU A 112 -2.76 -3.57 7.72
C LEU A 112 -2.67 -3.53 9.26
N LEU A 113 -2.75 -4.69 9.92
CA LEU A 113 -2.66 -4.78 11.38
C LEU A 113 -1.20 -4.63 11.86
N TRP A 114 -0.24 -5.20 11.13
CA TRP A 114 1.19 -5.16 11.48
C TRP A 114 1.91 -3.88 11.00
N THR A 115 1.40 -3.19 9.98
CA THR A 115 2.00 -1.96 9.42
C THR A 115 1.35 -0.66 9.92
N SER A 116 0.45 -0.74 10.92
CA SER A 116 -0.23 0.43 11.43
C SER A 116 0.77 1.51 11.89
N PRO A 117 0.64 2.77 11.40
CA PRO A 117 1.51 3.86 11.83
C PRO A 117 1.52 4.03 13.36
N ALA A 118 0.42 3.72 14.05
CA ALA A 118 0.35 3.77 15.50
C ALA A 118 1.25 2.71 16.18
N ALA A 119 1.35 1.51 15.61
CA ALA A 119 2.25 0.46 16.09
C ALA A 119 3.72 0.84 15.84
N VAL A 120 4.02 1.37 14.65
CA VAL A 120 5.37 1.80 14.25
C VAL A 120 5.87 2.98 15.10
N VAL A 121 5.01 3.98 15.33
CA VAL A 121 5.31 5.13 16.22
C VAL A 121 5.52 4.65 17.66
N SER A 122 4.69 3.74 18.16
CA SER A 122 4.83 3.20 19.52
C SER A 122 6.15 2.42 19.68
N MET A 123 6.55 1.62 18.68
CA MET A 123 7.81 0.89 18.70
C MET A 123 9.03 1.83 18.66
N THR A 124 8.99 2.87 17.81
CA THR A 124 10.09 3.84 17.67
C THR A 124 10.28 4.66 18.95
N LEU A 125 9.17 5.11 19.57
CA LEU A 125 9.21 5.81 20.86
C LEU A 125 9.69 4.89 22.02
N SER A 126 9.30 3.61 22.00
CA SER A 126 9.68 2.65 23.05
C SER A 126 11.14 2.19 22.98
N GLN A 127 11.77 2.21 21.79
CA GLN A 127 13.20 1.93 21.65
C GLN A 127 14.06 3.10 22.18
N LYS A 128 13.70 4.34 21.87
CA LYS A 128 14.46 5.54 22.30
C LYS A 128 14.38 5.80 23.81
N THR A 129 13.29 5.39 24.46
CA THR A 129 13.11 5.49 25.93
C THR A 129 13.87 4.45 26.73
N LYS A 130 14.42 3.42 26.09
CA LYS A 130 15.28 2.40 26.74
C LYS A 130 16.78 2.68 26.59
N GLU A 131 17.15 3.64 25.73
CA GLU A 131 18.55 4.04 25.49
C GLU A 131 18.98 5.28 26.29
N ASN A 132 18.07 5.89 27.06
CA ASN A 132 18.33 6.93 28.07
C ASN A 132 18.13 6.36 29.48
#